data_AF-A0A410TMN8-F1
#
_entry.id   AF-A0A410TMN8-F1
#
_cell.length_a   1.000
_cell.length_b   1.000
_cell.length_c   1.000
_cell.angle_alpha   90.00
_cell.angle_beta   90.00
_cell.angle_gamma   90.00
#
_symmetry.space_group_name_H-M   'P 1'
#
loop_
_entity.id
_entity.type
_entity.pdbx_description
1 polymer ?
#
loop_
_entity_poly.entity_id
_entity_poly.type
_entity_poly.pdbx_seq_one_letter_code
_entity_poly.pdbx_strand_id
1 'polypeptide(L)'
;MPSETSDPDGPPAACPACGDAVPAGASFCPDCGADLGDPVDPAYCPECGEAFDDDDRFCSNCGASRSGGGATAVASDRPRARSGRSSGTDSSRSAASVPLPGESSRAFRRRVQDHLDAGWEIKRDDGDRVVLIDRGIGSVGVHVLLFVFTSGIGNLLYGWWHYSKLAERRRLVRGDETPARAPSSHESAERVETVSAYLLTALLLLIGGFVAFFGTVSGSPAVGLIALAFAGLGLGVAPPVRSRLDRRHGVTAFGRQKTVDHRIARPPETVDDTCVVCGEAFERGLVRRRRDETVVAGVPVRTHSIRRNHYCADCARSEVFGGDDVGELSPDELVDDGEPDGDSAGGDVSDDGLFDGGATDDDETLDDDAAEEPTGASVREASDSTD
;
A
#
# COMPACT_ATOMS: atom_id res chain seq x y z
N MET A 1 15.67 18.43 -34.22
CA MET A 1 14.32 18.22 -34.77
C MET A 1 13.33 18.80 -33.78
N PRO A 2 12.43 19.71 -34.17
CA PRO A 2 11.37 20.16 -33.28
C PRO A 2 10.36 19.02 -33.15
N SER A 3 10.18 18.50 -31.95
CA SER A 3 9.13 17.55 -31.59
C SER A 3 7.77 18.25 -31.65
N GLU A 4 6.92 17.80 -32.56
CA GLU A 4 5.53 18.24 -32.71
C GLU A 4 4.78 17.98 -31.40
N THR A 5 4.27 19.05 -30.80
CA THR A 5 3.27 18.97 -29.73
C THR A 5 1.96 18.53 -30.36
N SER A 6 1.47 17.35 -30.00
CA SER A 6 0.12 16.93 -30.37
C SER A 6 -0.88 17.87 -29.70
N ASP A 7 -1.59 18.67 -30.50
CA ASP A 7 -2.73 19.48 -30.06
C ASP A 7 -3.92 18.56 -29.66
N PRO A 8 -4.58 18.79 -28.51
CA PRO A 8 -5.61 17.90 -27.98
C PRO A 8 -7.02 18.39 -28.34
N ASP A 9 -7.52 18.10 -29.54
CA ASP A 9 -8.90 18.40 -29.96
C ASP A 9 -9.87 17.21 -29.76
N GLY A 10 -9.67 16.43 -28.68
CA GLY A 10 -10.65 15.45 -28.20
C GLY A 10 -11.42 16.01 -27.00
N PRO A 11 -12.75 15.80 -26.89
CA PRO A 11 -13.48 16.25 -25.70
C PRO A 11 -12.86 15.61 -24.45
N PRO A 12 -12.63 16.39 -23.38
CA PRO A 12 -12.02 15.86 -22.16
C PRO A 12 -12.92 14.75 -21.60
N ALA A 13 -12.35 13.57 -21.45
CA ALA A 13 -13.02 12.50 -20.73
C ALA A 13 -13.02 12.83 -19.23
N ALA A 14 -14.11 12.56 -18.53
CA ALA A 14 -14.12 12.67 -17.07
C ALA A 14 -13.37 11.48 -16.46
N CYS A 15 -12.56 11.74 -15.44
CA CYS A 15 -11.88 10.68 -14.71
C CYS A 15 -12.91 9.79 -14.00
N PRO A 16 -12.87 8.46 -14.16
CA PRO A 16 -13.81 7.57 -13.48
C PRO A 16 -13.64 7.55 -11.95
N ALA A 17 -12.46 7.92 -11.46
CA ALA A 17 -12.14 7.92 -10.02
C ALA A 17 -12.59 9.20 -9.29
N CYS A 18 -12.36 10.39 -9.86
CA CYS A 18 -12.67 11.66 -9.21
C CYS A 18 -13.68 12.55 -9.94
N GLY A 19 -14.01 12.25 -11.20
CA GLY A 19 -14.95 13.02 -12.02
C GLY A 19 -14.36 14.26 -12.70
N ASP A 20 -13.09 14.62 -12.44
CA ASP A 20 -12.44 15.78 -13.04
C ASP A 20 -12.14 15.58 -14.53
N ALA A 21 -12.04 16.70 -15.25
CA ALA A 21 -11.78 16.70 -16.68
C ALA A 21 -10.32 16.31 -17.00
N VAL A 22 -10.14 15.26 -17.79
CA VAL A 22 -8.82 14.77 -18.20
C VAL A 22 -8.51 15.20 -19.63
N PRO A 23 -7.31 15.72 -19.92
CA PRO A 23 -6.83 15.93 -21.28
C PRO A 23 -6.86 14.64 -22.13
N ALA A 24 -7.23 14.77 -23.40
CA ALA A 24 -7.23 13.63 -24.32
C ALA A 24 -5.82 13.01 -24.45
N GLY A 25 -5.73 11.69 -24.34
CA GLY A 25 -4.46 10.96 -24.44
C GLY A 25 -3.59 10.97 -23.17
N ALA A 26 -4.07 11.57 -22.07
CA ALA A 26 -3.40 11.42 -20.77
C ALA A 26 -3.45 9.97 -20.30
N SER A 27 -2.33 9.47 -19.80
CA SER A 27 -2.24 8.16 -19.16
C SER A 27 -2.70 8.21 -17.71
N PHE A 28 -2.64 9.39 -17.09
CA PHE A 28 -3.04 9.61 -15.69
C PHE A 28 -3.92 10.84 -15.53
N CYS A 29 -4.82 10.81 -14.53
CA CYS A 29 -5.56 11.98 -14.11
C CYS A 29 -4.63 12.99 -13.41
N PRO A 30 -4.59 14.27 -13.84
CA PRO A 30 -3.74 15.28 -13.20
C PRO A 30 -4.22 15.68 -11.80
N ASP A 31 -5.51 15.48 -11.48
CA ASP A 31 -6.11 15.90 -10.22
C ASP A 31 -6.03 14.83 -9.13
N CYS A 32 -6.31 13.57 -9.47
CA CYS A 32 -6.31 12.47 -8.49
C CYS A 32 -5.20 11.42 -8.70
N GLY A 33 -4.46 11.45 -9.81
CA GLY A 33 -3.39 10.49 -10.10
C GLY A 33 -3.85 9.10 -10.57
N ALA A 34 -5.15 8.87 -10.74
CA ALA A 34 -5.67 7.58 -11.26
C ALA A 34 -5.06 7.24 -12.63
N ASP A 35 -4.62 5.98 -12.81
CA ASP A 35 -4.24 5.43 -14.12
C ASP A 35 -5.51 5.30 -14.97
N LEU A 36 -5.46 5.83 -16.20
CA LEU A 36 -6.60 5.85 -17.13
C LEU A 36 -6.50 4.75 -18.19
N GLY A 37 -5.49 3.88 -18.09
CA GLY A 37 -5.23 2.81 -19.03
C GLY A 37 -4.75 3.31 -20.41
N ASP A 38 -4.44 2.37 -21.30
CA ASP A 38 -4.29 2.71 -22.71
C ASP A 38 -5.70 2.69 -23.36
N PRO A 39 -6.07 3.65 -24.22
CA PRO A 39 -7.38 3.70 -24.90
C PRO A 39 -7.71 2.50 -25.80
N VAL A 40 -6.82 1.51 -25.88
CA VAL A 40 -6.83 0.38 -26.81
C VAL A 40 -7.10 -0.95 -26.11
N ASP A 41 -7.00 -1.02 -24.77
CA ASP A 41 -7.30 -2.26 -24.04
C ASP A 41 -8.84 -2.43 -23.93
N PRO A 42 -9.42 -3.50 -24.50
CA PRO A 42 -10.87 -3.68 -24.53
C PRO A 42 -11.43 -3.75 -23.11
N ALA A 43 -12.58 -3.10 -22.88
CA ALA A 43 -13.25 -3.07 -21.57
C ALA A 43 -13.94 -4.40 -21.23
N TYR A 44 -14.24 -5.22 -22.24
CA TYR A 44 -14.93 -6.50 -22.08
C TYR A 44 -14.17 -7.62 -22.78
N CYS A 45 -14.21 -8.81 -22.19
CA CYS A 45 -13.61 -10.01 -22.74
C CYS A 45 -14.29 -10.40 -24.06
N PRO A 46 -13.54 -10.52 -25.17
CA PRO A 46 -14.13 -10.93 -26.45
C PRO A 46 -14.62 -12.39 -26.45
N GLU A 47 -14.13 -13.22 -25.52
CA GLU A 47 -14.46 -14.64 -25.46
C GLU A 47 -15.69 -14.95 -24.58
N CYS A 48 -15.85 -14.26 -23.45
CA CYS A 48 -16.94 -14.55 -22.51
C CYS A 48 -17.86 -13.35 -22.17
N GLY A 49 -17.51 -12.14 -22.62
CA GLY A 49 -18.29 -10.93 -22.37
C GLY A 49 -18.14 -10.30 -20.98
N GLU A 50 -17.38 -10.92 -20.08
CA GLU A 50 -17.09 -10.35 -18.73
C GLU A 50 -16.31 -9.04 -18.83
N ALA A 51 -16.57 -8.09 -17.94
CA ALA A 51 -15.79 -6.87 -17.87
C ALA A 51 -14.35 -7.18 -17.40
N PHE A 52 -13.35 -6.55 -18.01
CA PHE A 52 -11.99 -6.59 -17.47
C PHE A 52 -11.83 -5.53 -16.39
N ASP A 53 -11.16 -5.88 -15.29
CA ASP A 53 -10.64 -4.88 -14.36
C ASP A 53 -9.49 -4.09 -15.02
N ASP A 54 -9.24 -2.85 -14.61
CA ASP A 54 -8.30 -1.92 -15.28
C ASP A 54 -6.87 -2.46 -15.48
N ASP A 55 -6.47 -3.46 -14.68
CA ASP A 55 -5.14 -4.09 -14.70
C ASP A 55 -5.09 -5.55 -15.23
N ASP A 56 -6.23 -6.13 -15.63
CA ASP A 56 -6.30 -7.54 -15.99
C ASP A 56 -5.61 -7.85 -17.33
N ARG A 57 -4.64 -8.77 -17.31
CA ARG A 57 -3.99 -9.30 -18.54
C ARG A 57 -4.79 -10.43 -19.17
N PHE A 58 -5.56 -11.13 -18.36
CA PHE A 58 -6.40 -12.25 -18.72
C PHE A 58 -7.76 -12.05 -18.06
N CYS A 59 -8.82 -12.52 -18.70
CA CYS A 59 -10.15 -12.42 -18.14
C CYS A 59 -10.21 -13.26 -16.86
N SER A 60 -10.63 -12.65 -15.75
CA SER A 60 -10.81 -13.31 -14.46
C SER A 60 -11.85 -14.44 -14.50
N ASN A 61 -12.78 -14.38 -15.45
CA ASN A 61 -13.80 -15.41 -15.64
C ASN A 61 -13.35 -16.55 -16.57
N CYS A 62 -12.77 -16.26 -17.74
CA CYS A 62 -12.47 -17.30 -18.76
C CYS A 62 -10.99 -17.51 -19.09
N GLY A 63 -10.07 -16.72 -18.52
CA GLY A 63 -8.63 -16.82 -18.76
C GLY A 63 -8.14 -16.30 -20.12
N ALA A 64 -9.03 -15.80 -20.98
CA ALA A 64 -8.66 -15.26 -22.29
C ALA A 64 -7.84 -13.98 -22.16
N SER A 65 -6.80 -13.81 -22.99
CA SER A 65 -5.93 -12.63 -22.94
C SER A 65 -6.64 -11.37 -23.42
N ARG A 66 -6.45 -10.26 -22.68
CA ARG A 66 -7.04 -8.94 -23.01
C ARG A 66 -6.45 -8.32 -24.27
N SER A 67 -5.21 -8.62 -24.60
CA SER A 67 -4.53 -8.13 -25.80
C SER A 67 -4.83 -9.04 -26.99
N GLY A 68 -5.77 -8.64 -27.84
CA GLY A 68 -6.09 -9.35 -29.10
C GLY A 68 -4.91 -9.33 -30.07
N GLY A 69 -4.08 -10.37 -30.03
CA GLY A 69 -3.06 -10.67 -31.03
C GLY A 69 -3.09 -12.17 -31.32
N GLY A 70 -3.68 -12.54 -32.47
CA GLY A 70 -4.07 -13.90 -32.80
C GLY A 70 -2.98 -14.95 -32.58
N ALA A 71 -3.29 -15.96 -31.78
CA ALA A 71 -2.69 -17.28 -31.87
C ALA A 71 -3.83 -18.28 -32.06
N THR A 72 -4.01 -18.71 -33.31
CA THR A 72 -4.75 -19.93 -33.61
C THR A 72 -4.17 -21.10 -32.82
N ALA A 73 -5.09 -21.85 -32.22
CA ALA A 73 -4.92 -23.09 -31.50
C ALA A 73 -3.89 -24.08 -32.07
N VAL A 74 -3.19 -24.72 -31.12
CA VAL A 74 -2.87 -26.17 -31.00
C VAL A 74 -2.17 -26.88 -32.18
N ALA A 75 -0.96 -27.37 -31.91
CA ALA A 75 -0.56 -28.73 -32.30
C ALA A 75 0.62 -29.23 -31.44
N SER A 76 0.36 -30.28 -30.68
CA SER A 76 1.34 -31.20 -30.12
C SER A 76 2.12 -31.89 -31.24
N ASP A 77 3.46 -31.94 -31.19
CA ASP A 77 4.20 -33.14 -31.60
C ASP A 77 5.67 -33.19 -31.16
N ARG A 78 6.12 -34.43 -30.92
CA ARG A 78 7.42 -34.84 -30.34
C ARG A 78 8.64 -34.61 -31.27
N PRO A 79 9.90 -34.67 -30.75
CA PRO A 79 11.09 -34.48 -31.57
C PRO A 79 11.58 -35.79 -32.21
N ARG A 80 11.95 -35.74 -33.50
CA ARG A 80 12.84 -36.72 -34.14
C ARG A 80 13.87 -36.03 -35.04
N ALA A 81 15.05 -36.63 -35.06
CA ALA A 81 16.31 -36.06 -35.50
C ALA A 81 16.62 -36.20 -37.02
N ARG A 82 17.54 -35.33 -37.45
CA ARG A 82 18.58 -35.43 -38.49
C ARG A 82 18.30 -35.21 -40.00
N SER A 83 19.11 -34.27 -40.50
CA SER A 83 19.92 -34.25 -41.74
C SER A 83 19.28 -33.80 -43.06
N GLY A 84 19.91 -32.79 -43.67
CA GLY A 84 19.70 -32.39 -45.06
C GLY A 84 20.35 -31.04 -45.35
N ARG A 85 21.20 -30.97 -46.38
CA ARG A 85 22.19 -29.92 -46.66
C ARG A 85 21.73 -29.06 -47.85
N SER A 86 21.97 -27.75 -47.74
CA SER A 86 22.11 -26.71 -48.78
C SER A 86 21.09 -26.59 -49.92
N SER A 87 20.52 -25.39 -50.10
CA SER A 87 20.74 -24.51 -51.27
C SER A 87 20.00 -23.18 -51.05
N GLY A 88 20.68 -22.07 -51.34
CA GLY A 88 20.24 -20.73 -50.99
C GLY A 88 19.10 -20.19 -51.83
N THR A 89 18.38 -19.27 -51.22
CA THR A 89 17.67 -18.17 -51.89
C THR A 89 17.78 -16.96 -50.98
N ASP A 90 18.43 -15.93 -51.50
CA ASP A 90 18.42 -14.58 -50.96
C ASP A 90 16.97 -14.14 -50.77
N SER A 91 16.62 -13.89 -49.52
CA SER A 91 15.48 -13.08 -49.16
C SER A 91 15.93 -12.26 -47.98
N SER A 92 16.41 -11.07 -48.32
CA SER A 92 16.57 -9.92 -47.45
C SER A 92 15.25 -9.63 -46.75
N ARG A 93 14.92 -10.45 -45.74
CA ARG A 93 14.03 -10.02 -44.67
C ARG A 93 14.86 -9.03 -43.90
N SER A 94 14.53 -7.76 -44.11
CA SER A 94 14.82 -6.67 -43.20
C SER A 94 14.86 -7.26 -41.80
N ALA A 95 16.06 -7.26 -41.22
CA ALA A 95 16.19 -7.35 -39.78
C ALA A 95 15.28 -6.23 -39.26
N ALA A 96 14.07 -6.60 -38.85
CA ALA A 96 13.28 -5.77 -37.98
C ALA A 96 14.24 -5.52 -36.82
N SER A 97 14.71 -4.29 -36.76
CA SER A 97 15.56 -3.74 -35.72
C SER A 97 15.08 -4.33 -34.41
N VAL A 98 15.93 -5.12 -33.76
CA VAL A 98 15.74 -5.47 -32.35
C VAL A 98 15.55 -4.11 -31.66
N PRO A 99 14.35 -3.77 -31.17
CA PRO A 99 14.22 -2.55 -30.40
C PRO A 99 15.18 -2.70 -29.22
N LEU A 100 15.97 -1.67 -28.94
CA LEU A 100 16.61 -1.51 -27.63
C LEU A 100 15.61 -1.93 -26.55
N PRO A 101 16.02 -2.51 -25.40
CA PRO A 101 15.08 -2.93 -24.36
C PRO A 101 14.48 -1.68 -23.70
N GLY A 102 13.60 -1.01 -24.43
CA GLY A 102 12.80 0.10 -23.97
C GLY A 102 11.79 -0.46 -23.00
N GLU A 103 11.75 0.14 -21.83
CA GLU A 103 10.73 -0.10 -20.83
C GLU A 103 9.34 -0.07 -21.48
N SER A 104 8.53 -1.12 -21.27
CA SER A 104 7.15 -1.16 -21.76
C SER A 104 6.32 0.00 -21.19
N SER A 105 5.30 0.48 -21.90
CA SER A 105 4.39 1.53 -21.40
C SER A 105 3.83 1.19 -20.02
N ARG A 106 3.45 -0.07 -19.80
CA ARG A 106 2.96 -0.58 -18.52
C ARG A 106 4.00 -0.55 -17.41
N ALA A 107 5.26 -0.91 -17.71
CA ALA A 107 6.34 -0.83 -16.72
C ALA A 107 6.62 0.64 -16.32
N PHE A 108 6.63 1.54 -17.30
CA PHE A 108 6.76 2.97 -17.06
C PHE A 108 5.59 3.52 -16.22
N ARG A 109 4.34 3.15 -16.56
CA ARG A 109 3.16 3.58 -15.81
C ARG A 109 3.19 3.12 -14.36
N ARG A 110 3.57 1.87 -14.11
CA ARG A 110 3.77 1.35 -12.73
C ARG A 110 4.81 2.14 -11.96
N ARG A 111 5.94 2.49 -12.59
CA ARG A 111 6.97 3.30 -11.93
C ARG A 111 6.49 4.72 -11.62
N VAL A 112 5.67 5.31 -12.51
CA VAL A 112 5.02 6.59 -12.22
C VAL A 112 4.08 6.43 -11.01
N GLN A 113 3.23 5.41 -10.99
CA GLN A 113 2.35 5.10 -9.86
C GLN A 113 3.13 4.89 -8.54
N ASP A 114 4.28 4.20 -8.56
CA ASP A 114 5.13 4.07 -7.36
C ASP A 114 5.58 5.43 -6.80
N HIS A 115 5.80 6.43 -7.67
CA HIS A 115 6.09 7.78 -7.19
C HIS A 115 4.82 8.49 -6.69
N LEU A 116 3.67 8.31 -7.33
CA LEU A 116 2.41 8.91 -6.84
C LEU A 116 2.03 8.36 -5.47
N ASP A 117 2.14 7.04 -5.28
CA ASP A 117 1.95 6.36 -4.01
C ASP A 117 2.94 6.86 -2.93
N ALA A 118 4.16 7.23 -3.33
CA ALA A 118 5.15 7.83 -2.44
C ALA A 118 4.86 9.31 -2.09
N GLY A 119 3.82 9.91 -2.66
CA GLY A 119 3.37 11.28 -2.38
C GLY A 119 3.81 12.32 -3.41
N TRP A 120 4.26 11.90 -4.61
CA TRP A 120 4.52 12.84 -5.70
C TRP A 120 3.21 13.25 -6.41
N GLU A 121 3.14 14.49 -6.89
CA GLU A 121 2.01 14.98 -7.66
C GLU A 121 2.36 15.09 -9.16
N ILE A 122 1.40 14.82 -10.05
CA ILE A 122 1.59 15.00 -11.49
C ILE A 122 1.49 16.48 -11.83
N LYS A 123 2.52 17.02 -12.49
CA LYS A 123 2.47 18.37 -13.07
C LYS A 123 2.09 18.35 -14.54
N ARG A 124 2.62 17.39 -15.28
CA ARG A 124 2.40 17.22 -16.71
C ARG A 124 2.61 15.76 -17.08
N ASP A 125 1.70 15.25 -17.90
CA ASP A 125 1.79 13.94 -18.51
C ASP A 125 1.82 14.11 -20.03
N ASP A 126 2.92 13.67 -20.66
CA ASP A 126 3.12 13.65 -22.11
C ASP A 126 3.09 12.18 -22.63
N GLY A 127 2.68 11.21 -21.82
CA GLY A 127 2.56 9.77 -22.14
C GLY A 127 3.88 8.99 -22.18
N ASP A 128 4.91 9.51 -22.84
CA ASP A 128 6.27 8.94 -22.84
C ASP A 128 7.19 9.55 -21.76
N ARG A 129 6.71 10.63 -21.13
CA ARG A 129 7.40 11.43 -20.13
C ARG A 129 6.36 11.98 -19.16
N VAL A 130 6.66 11.87 -17.87
CA VAL A 130 5.85 12.46 -16.81
C VAL A 130 6.72 13.38 -15.97
N VAL A 131 6.26 14.60 -15.75
CA VAL A 131 6.90 15.55 -14.84
C VAL A 131 6.14 15.53 -13.52
N LEU A 132 6.80 15.01 -12.49
CA LEU A 132 6.34 14.99 -11.12
C LEU A 132 6.83 16.23 -10.38
N ILE A 133 6.06 16.66 -9.40
CA ILE A 133 6.37 17.80 -8.54
C ILE A 133 6.06 17.44 -7.09
N ASP A 134 6.94 17.86 -6.18
CA ASP A 134 6.71 17.83 -4.74
C ASP A 134 6.46 19.26 -4.26
N ARG A 135 5.31 19.48 -3.62
CA ARG A 135 4.86 20.79 -3.17
C ARG A 135 4.81 20.83 -1.63
N GLY A 136 5.99 20.91 -1.02
CA GLY A 136 6.13 21.09 0.43
C GLY A 136 6.04 22.56 0.87
N ILE A 137 5.53 22.78 2.09
CA ILE A 137 5.51 24.10 2.75
C ILE A 137 6.88 24.53 3.29
N GLY A 138 7.83 23.60 3.40
CA GLY A 138 9.17 23.83 3.90
C GLY A 138 9.37 23.32 5.34
N SER A 139 10.46 23.73 5.98
CA SER A 139 10.84 23.22 7.30
C SER A 139 9.90 23.72 8.39
N VAL A 140 9.35 22.79 9.17
CA VAL A 140 8.50 23.08 10.34
C VAL A 140 9.20 23.98 11.35
N GLY A 141 10.50 23.78 11.57
CA GLY A 141 11.28 24.61 12.50
C GLY A 141 11.37 26.06 12.05
N VAL A 142 11.53 26.29 10.75
CA VAL A 142 11.52 27.64 10.16
C VAL A 142 10.14 28.26 10.30
N HIS A 143 9.07 27.49 10.12
CA HIS A 143 7.71 27.98 10.31
C HIS A 143 7.44 28.43 11.77
N VAL A 144 7.87 27.63 12.75
CA VAL A 144 7.75 27.99 14.18
C VAL A 144 8.55 29.25 14.48
N LEU A 145 9.79 29.33 13.99
CA LEU A 145 10.64 30.53 14.16
C LEU A 145 9.97 31.76 13.55
N LEU A 146 9.51 31.68 12.30
CA LEU A 146 8.83 32.79 11.64
C LEU A 146 7.53 33.15 12.35
N PHE A 147 6.80 32.19 12.93
CA PHE A 147 5.60 32.49 13.71
C PHE A 147 5.92 33.38 14.90
N VAL A 148 6.96 33.03 15.66
CA VAL A 148 7.40 33.77 16.84
C VAL A 148 7.89 35.18 16.50
N PHE A 149 8.66 35.33 15.42
CA PHE A 149 9.32 36.61 15.08
C PHE A 149 8.53 37.51 14.13
N THR A 150 7.54 36.98 13.42
CA THR A 150 6.80 37.73 12.38
C THR A 150 5.29 37.68 12.55
N SER A 151 4.80 37.12 13.66
CA SER A 151 3.36 36.96 13.97
C SER A 151 2.58 36.23 12.87
N GLY A 152 3.26 35.42 12.04
CA GLY A 152 2.65 34.62 10.97
C GLY A 152 2.80 35.17 9.55
N ILE A 153 3.14 36.44 9.34
CA ILE A 153 3.31 36.99 7.97
C ILE A 153 4.48 36.29 7.24
N GLY A 154 5.57 36.06 7.95
CA GLY A 154 6.72 35.32 7.44
C GLY A 154 6.36 33.89 7.05
N ASN A 155 5.44 33.24 7.77
CA ASN A 155 4.97 31.90 7.43
C ASN A 155 4.26 31.84 6.08
N LEU A 156 3.40 32.81 5.81
CA LEU A 156 2.68 32.88 4.53
C LEU A 156 3.67 33.08 3.37
N LEU A 157 4.63 34.00 3.53
CA LEU A 157 5.64 34.27 2.51
C LEU A 157 6.59 33.09 2.30
N TYR A 158 7.09 32.50 3.39
CA TYR A 158 8.00 31.36 3.33
C TYR A 158 7.31 30.13 2.74
N GLY A 159 6.11 29.80 3.22
CA GLY A 159 5.32 28.69 2.69
C GLY A 159 5.00 28.88 1.21
N TRP A 160 4.56 30.08 0.80
CA TRP A 160 4.32 30.37 -0.62
C TRP A 160 5.59 30.28 -1.47
N TRP A 161 6.71 30.82 -0.99
CA TRP A 161 7.98 30.75 -1.70
C TRP A 161 8.48 29.31 -1.84
N HIS A 162 8.35 28.51 -0.78
CA HIS A 162 8.73 27.10 -0.80
C HIS A 162 7.83 26.29 -1.75
N TYR A 163 6.52 26.47 -1.62
CA TYR A 163 5.50 25.80 -2.44
C TYR A 163 5.60 26.15 -3.93
N SER A 164 5.98 27.38 -4.27
CA SER A 164 5.98 27.85 -5.66
C SER A 164 7.34 27.82 -6.34
N LYS A 165 8.43 28.17 -5.63
CA LYS A 165 9.78 28.34 -6.20
C LYS A 165 10.72 27.19 -5.89
N LEU A 166 10.63 26.62 -4.68
CA LEU A 166 11.48 25.49 -4.27
C LEU A 166 10.82 24.12 -4.46
N ALA A 167 9.66 24.06 -5.11
CA ALA A 167 9.02 22.79 -5.42
C ALA A 167 9.97 21.90 -6.24
N GLU A 168 10.32 20.76 -5.66
CA GLU A 168 11.20 19.78 -6.28
C GLU A 168 10.50 19.22 -7.51
N ARG A 169 11.20 19.16 -8.66
CA ARG A 169 10.64 18.64 -9.90
C ARG A 169 11.45 17.45 -10.33
N ARG A 170 10.75 16.37 -10.64
CA ARG A 170 11.36 15.15 -11.15
C ARG A 170 10.76 14.82 -12.50
N ARG A 171 11.62 14.51 -13.47
CA ARG A 171 11.20 14.12 -14.81
C ARG A 171 11.46 12.63 -14.97
N LEU A 172 10.38 11.87 -15.14
CA LEU A 172 10.45 10.46 -15.49
C LEU A 172 10.30 10.34 -17.00
N VAL A 173 11.18 9.54 -17.61
CA VAL A 173 11.18 9.27 -19.06
C VAL A 173 11.15 7.77 -19.25
N ARG A 174 10.36 7.29 -20.20
CA ARG A 174 10.33 5.87 -20.53
C ARG A 174 11.73 5.38 -20.93
N GLY A 175 12.20 4.32 -20.28
CA GLY A 175 13.52 3.74 -20.52
C GLY A 175 14.69 4.39 -19.77
N ASP A 176 14.43 5.37 -18.90
CA ASP A 176 15.42 5.88 -17.93
C ASP A 176 15.41 5.01 -16.65
N GLU A 177 16.56 4.83 -16.00
CA GLU A 177 16.72 4.05 -14.76
C GLU A 177 16.58 4.94 -13.52
N THR A 178 15.56 5.80 -13.51
CA THR A 178 15.34 6.71 -12.37
C THR A 178 14.62 5.94 -11.25
N PRO A 179 15.28 5.60 -10.12
CA PRO A 179 14.65 4.79 -9.07
C PRO A 179 13.58 5.59 -8.32
N ALA A 180 12.54 4.89 -7.85
CA ALA A 180 11.54 5.47 -6.97
C ALA A 180 12.20 6.00 -5.69
N ARG A 181 11.84 7.22 -5.30
CA ARG A 181 12.30 7.87 -4.06
C ARG A 181 11.14 8.67 -3.49
N ALA A 182 10.99 8.68 -2.17
CA ALA A 182 10.04 9.55 -1.50
C ALA A 182 10.43 11.03 -1.71
N PRO A 183 9.44 11.93 -1.82
CA PRO A 183 9.71 13.37 -1.89
C PRO A 183 10.32 13.87 -0.58
N SER A 184 11.11 14.94 -0.66
CA SER A 184 11.79 15.51 0.51
C SER A 184 10.82 16.04 1.58
N SER A 185 9.59 16.39 1.19
CA SER A 185 8.53 16.81 2.10
C SER A 185 7.92 15.68 2.95
N HIS A 186 8.01 14.41 2.52
CA HIS A 186 7.29 13.27 3.11
C HIS A 186 7.60 13.07 4.59
N GLU A 187 8.90 13.02 4.96
CA GLU A 187 9.32 12.84 6.36
C GLU A 187 8.84 13.98 7.26
N SER A 188 8.79 15.19 6.71
CA SER A 188 8.31 16.36 7.45
C SER A 188 6.79 16.32 7.65
N ALA A 189 6.04 15.84 6.65
CA ALA A 189 4.59 15.68 6.73
C ALA A 189 4.18 14.66 7.80
N GLU A 190 4.80 13.48 7.81
CA GLU A 190 4.54 12.42 8.80
C GLU A 190 4.83 12.90 10.23
N ARG A 191 5.92 13.68 10.40
CA ARG A 191 6.26 14.30 11.69
C ARG A 191 5.22 15.34 12.10
N VAL A 192 4.75 16.19 11.19
CA VAL A 192 3.72 17.20 11.49
C VAL A 192 2.40 16.54 11.88
N GLU A 193 1.98 15.51 11.17
CA GLU A 193 0.77 14.76 11.50
C GLU A 193 0.86 14.16 12.91
N THR A 194 1.97 13.47 13.20
CA THR A 194 2.20 12.86 14.52
C THR A 194 2.21 13.91 15.63
N VAL A 195 2.97 15.01 15.44
CA VAL A 195 3.09 16.08 16.44
C VAL A 195 1.75 16.79 16.65
N SER A 196 1.04 17.13 15.58
CA SER A 196 -0.26 17.81 15.67
C SER A 196 -1.31 16.95 16.38
N ALA A 197 -1.33 15.63 16.13
CA ALA A 197 -2.22 14.71 16.82
C ALA A 197 -1.92 14.64 18.34
N TYR A 198 -0.65 14.63 18.74
CA TYR A 198 -0.27 14.70 20.16
C TYR A 198 -0.60 16.06 20.79
N LEU A 199 -0.38 17.17 20.08
CA LEU A 199 -0.73 18.52 20.57
C LEU A 199 -2.25 18.66 20.78
N LEU A 200 -3.06 18.16 19.85
CA LEU A 200 -4.51 18.16 19.97
C LEU A 200 -4.98 17.28 21.14
N THR A 201 -4.37 16.11 21.31
CA THR A 201 -4.61 15.23 22.46
C THR A 201 -4.30 15.95 23.77
N ALA A 202 -3.13 16.57 23.88
CA ALA A 202 -2.71 17.32 25.07
C ALA A 202 -3.63 18.51 25.35
N LEU A 203 -4.05 19.24 24.32
CA LEU A 203 -4.98 20.36 24.44
C LEU A 203 -6.34 19.90 24.97
N LEU A 204 -6.91 18.82 24.43
CA LEU A 204 -8.20 18.28 24.88
C LEU A 204 -8.13 17.78 26.33
N LEU A 205 -7.03 17.13 26.72
CA LEU A 205 -6.80 16.72 28.10
C LEU A 205 -6.63 17.91 29.05
N LEU A 206 -5.94 18.97 28.63
CA LEU A 206 -5.78 20.20 29.41
C LEU A 206 -7.14 20.87 29.61
N ILE A 207 -7.93 21.03 28.54
CA ILE A 207 -9.30 21.58 28.62
C ILE A 207 -10.15 20.71 29.54
N GLY A 208 -10.13 19.39 29.38
CA GLY A 208 -10.87 18.46 30.25
C GLY A 208 -10.46 18.59 31.72
N GLY A 209 -9.17 18.67 32.01
CA GLY A 209 -8.65 18.86 33.37
C GLY A 209 -9.02 20.22 33.97
N PHE A 210 -9.00 21.29 33.17
CA PHE A 210 -9.42 22.62 33.59
C PHE A 210 -10.93 22.64 33.89
N VAL A 211 -11.76 22.10 33.00
CA VAL A 211 -13.21 21.97 33.22
C VAL A 211 -13.50 21.12 34.46
N ALA A 212 -12.77 20.03 34.68
CA ALA A 212 -12.90 19.21 35.89
C ALA A 212 -12.61 20.02 37.15
N PHE A 213 -11.52 20.80 37.16
CA PHE A 213 -11.15 21.67 38.29
C PHE A 213 -12.28 22.66 38.61
N PHE A 214 -12.81 23.40 37.63
CA PHE A 214 -13.93 24.31 37.84
C PHE A 214 -15.23 23.59 38.21
N GLY A 215 -15.44 22.37 37.71
CA GLY A 215 -16.54 21.50 38.10
C GLY A 215 -16.51 21.15 39.59
N THR A 216 -15.34 20.81 40.12
CA THR A 216 -15.17 20.54 41.56
C THR A 216 -15.43 21.77 42.42
N VAL A 217 -14.98 22.95 41.99
CA VAL A 217 -15.20 24.21 42.72
C VAL A 217 -16.67 24.62 42.70
N SER A 218 -17.37 24.42 41.58
CA SER A 218 -18.79 24.77 41.42
C SER A 218 -19.77 23.74 42.00
N GLY A 219 -19.31 22.51 42.28
CA GLY A 219 -20.16 21.42 42.76
C GLY A 219 -21.17 20.90 41.73
N SER A 220 -21.03 21.27 40.45
CA SER A 220 -21.98 20.90 39.40
C SER A 220 -21.62 19.56 38.74
N PRO A 221 -22.46 18.51 38.85
CA PRO A 221 -22.18 17.22 38.21
C PRO A 221 -22.22 17.32 36.67
N ALA A 222 -23.00 18.25 36.12
CA ALA A 222 -23.07 18.48 34.67
C ALA A 222 -21.72 18.94 34.11
N VAL A 223 -20.97 19.76 34.84
CA VAL A 223 -19.62 20.20 34.44
C VAL A 223 -18.64 19.03 34.48
N GLY A 224 -18.79 18.11 35.44
CA GLY A 224 -18.01 16.88 35.50
C GLY A 224 -18.19 15.98 34.27
N LEU A 225 -19.42 15.85 33.75
CA LEU A 225 -19.69 15.08 32.52
C LEU A 225 -19.01 15.71 31.30
N ILE A 226 -18.99 17.03 31.20
CA ILE A 226 -18.31 17.75 30.12
C ILE A 226 -16.79 17.50 30.20
N ALA A 227 -16.21 17.55 31.40
CA ALA A 227 -14.79 17.24 31.59
C ALA A 227 -14.44 15.81 31.16
N LEU A 228 -15.29 14.83 31.51
CA LEU A 228 -15.13 13.44 31.07
C LEU A 228 -15.26 13.29 29.56
N ALA A 229 -16.15 14.03 28.92
CA ALA A 229 -16.29 14.02 27.46
C ALA A 229 -15.02 14.53 26.77
N PHE A 230 -14.45 15.65 27.23
CA PHE A 230 -13.17 16.16 26.69
C PHE A 230 -12.01 15.20 26.94
N ALA A 231 -11.92 14.61 28.14
CA ALA A 231 -10.89 13.63 28.45
C ALA A 231 -11.02 12.36 27.60
N GLY A 232 -12.24 11.86 27.43
CA GLY A 232 -12.56 10.72 26.58
C GLY A 232 -12.26 10.99 25.11
N LEU A 233 -12.63 12.17 24.59
CA LEU A 233 -12.30 12.57 23.22
C LEU A 233 -10.80 12.72 23.02
N GLY A 234 -10.09 13.35 23.96
CA GLY A 234 -8.63 13.48 23.92
C GLY A 234 -7.94 12.13 23.88
N LEU A 235 -8.33 11.20 24.77
CA LEU A 235 -7.82 9.83 24.76
C LEU A 235 -8.19 9.08 23.47
N GLY A 236 -9.41 9.25 22.96
CA GLY A 236 -9.87 8.59 21.74
C GLY A 236 -9.12 9.03 20.48
N VAL A 237 -8.74 10.31 20.39
CA VAL A 237 -7.98 10.87 19.26
C VAL A 237 -6.47 10.62 19.41
N ALA A 238 -6.00 10.23 20.59
CA ALA A 238 -4.59 9.92 20.82
C ALA A 238 -4.10 8.87 19.80
N PRO A 239 -2.98 9.12 19.09
CA PRO A 239 -2.44 8.20 18.09
C PRO A 239 -2.36 6.71 18.53
N PRO A 240 -1.89 6.36 19.75
CA PRO A 240 -1.84 4.95 20.16
C PRO A 240 -3.23 4.33 20.39
N VAL A 241 -4.25 5.13 20.70
CA VAL A 241 -5.62 4.66 20.90
C VAL A 241 -6.34 4.53 19.58
N ARG A 242 -6.24 5.55 18.72
CA ARG A 242 -6.81 5.53 17.36
C ARG A 242 -6.29 4.32 16.57
N SER A 243 -4.98 4.10 16.58
CA SER A 243 -4.39 2.93 15.92
C SER A 243 -4.86 1.58 16.49
N ARG A 244 -5.37 1.51 17.72
CA ARG A 244 -5.99 0.29 18.29
C ARG A 244 -7.45 0.17 17.88
N LEU A 245 -8.19 1.28 17.85
CA LEU A 245 -9.59 1.33 17.44
C LEU A 245 -9.79 1.03 15.95
N ASP A 246 -8.82 1.40 15.13
CA ASP A 246 -8.79 1.06 13.70
C ASP A 246 -8.60 -0.46 13.48
N ARG A 247 -8.03 -1.16 14.46
CA ARG A 247 -7.80 -2.61 14.46
C ARG A 247 -8.81 -3.36 15.34
N ARG A 248 -9.98 -2.78 15.59
CA ARG A 248 -10.98 -3.41 16.45
C ARG A 248 -11.58 -4.65 15.80
N HIS A 249 -11.77 -5.67 16.61
CA HIS A 249 -12.50 -6.89 16.28
C HIS A 249 -13.97 -6.74 16.67
N GLY A 250 -14.76 -7.78 16.41
CA GLY A 250 -16.13 -7.87 16.92
C GLY A 250 -16.16 -7.66 18.43
N VAL A 251 -17.20 -6.99 18.94
CA VAL A 251 -17.33 -6.60 20.34
C VAL A 251 -17.34 -7.78 21.33
N THR A 252 -17.61 -8.99 20.83
CA THR A 252 -17.58 -10.25 21.59
C THR A 252 -16.18 -10.86 21.71
N ALA A 253 -15.15 -10.28 21.07
CA ALA A 253 -13.78 -10.77 21.13
C ALA A 253 -13.12 -10.43 22.47
N PHE A 254 -12.77 -11.45 23.23
CA PHE A 254 -12.02 -11.36 24.47
C PHE A 254 -10.86 -12.36 24.49
N GLY A 255 -9.83 -12.08 25.29
CA GLY A 255 -8.72 -12.99 25.54
C GLY A 255 -7.52 -12.78 24.62
N ARG A 256 -6.65 -13.80 24.52
CA ARG A 256 -5.44 -13.77 23.70
C ARG A 256 -5.78 -14.20 22.29
N GLN A 257 -5.51 -13.33 21.31
CA GLN A 257 -5.81 -13.59 19.90
C GLN A 257 -4.60 -13.32 19.02
N LYS A 258 -4.46 -14.14 17.98
CA LYS A 258 -3.46 -13.95 16.93
C LYS A 258 -4.10 -13.22 15.78
N THR A 259 -3.62 -12.02 15.50
CA THR A 259 -4.11 -11.19 14.38
C THR A 259 -3.09 -11.16 13.27
N VAL A 260 -3.57 -11.17 12.03
CA VAL A 260 -2.72 -11.16 10.85
C VAL A 260 -3.17 -10.03 9.95
N ASP A 261 -2.28 -9.08 9.72
CA ASP A 261 -2.47 -8.03 8.73
C ASP A 261 -1.53 -8.27 7.55
N HIS A 262 -2.00 -7.85 6.37
CA HIS A 262 -1.24 -7.89 5.14
C HIS A 262 -1.02 -6.44 4.67
N ARG A 263 0.22 -6.11 4.32
CA ARG A 263 0.58 -4.82 3.73
C ARG A 263 1.48 -5.08 2.53
N ILE A 264 1.23 -4.39 1.42
CA ILE A 264 2.09 -4.46 0.24
C ILE A 264 3.29 -3.56 0.50
N ALA A 265 4.52 -4.09 0.40
CA ALA A 265 5.73 -3.29 0.34
C ALA A 265 5.95 -2.83 -1.11
N ARG A 266 6.01 -1.51 -1.31
CA ARG A 266 6.23 -0.88 -2.61
C ARG A 266 7.49 -0.02 -2.55
N PRO A 267 8.23 0.12 -3.66
CA PRO A 267 9.27 1.14 -3.75
C PRO A 267 8.68 2.52 -3.37
N PRO A 268 9.40 3.35 -2.59
CA PRO A 268 10.82 3.29 -2.24
C PRO A 268 11.15 2.55 -0.93
N GLU A 269 10.20 1.87 -0.29
CA GLU A 269 10.45 1.12 0.94
C GLU A 269 11.43 -0.02 0.65
N THR A 270 12.66 0.09 1.17
CA THR A 270 13.65 -0.98 1.05
C THR A 270 13.32 -2.09 2.03
N VAL A 271 13.08 -3.30 1.49
CA VAL A 271 12.93 -4.50 2.31
C VAL A 271 14.29 -5.15 2.43
N ASP A 272 14.92 -5.04 3.60
CA ASP A 272 16.25 -5.63 3.85
C ASP A 272 16.19 -7.17 4.01
N ASP A 273 14.99 -7.70 4.30
CA ASP A 273 14.74 -9.13 4.48
C ASP A 273 14.48 -9.86 3.15
N THR A 274 14.90 -11.11 3.06
CA THR A 274 14.62 -11.97 1.90
C THR A 274 13.24 -12.60 1.95
N CYS A 275 12.77 -13.12 0.81
CA CYS A 275 11.51 -13.84 0.77
C CYS A 275 11.58 -15.12 1.64
N VAL A 276 10.62 -15.30 2.54
CA VAL A 276 10.54 -16.47 3.44
C VAL A 276 10.33 -17.78 2.69
N VAL A 277 9.78 -17.74 1.46
CA VAL A 277 9.46 -18.93 0.66
C VAL A 277 10.63 -19.31 -0.26
N CYS A 278 11.09 -18.39 -1.13
CA CYS A 278 12.16 -18.68 -2.10
C CYS A 278 13.56 -18.27 -1.64
N GLY A 279 13.70 -17.44 -0.60
CA GLY A 279 14.98 -16.94 -0.10
C GLY A 279 15.59 -15.79 -0.92
N GLU A 280 14.94 -15.35 -1.99
CA GLU A 280 15.48 -14.31 -2.87
C GLU A 280 15.20 -12.89 -2.35
N ALA A 281 16.09 -11.96 -2.67
CA ALA A 281 15.87 -10.53 -2.46
C ALA A 281 14.83 -10.01 -3.47
N PHE A 282 14.01 -9.05 -3.06
CA PHE A 282 12.95 -8.51 -3.90
C PHE A 282 12.73 -7.02 -3.60
N GLU A 283 12.33 -6.26 -4.62
CA GLU A 283 12.01 -4.82 -4.48
C GLU A 283 10.53 -4.58 -4.16
N ARG A 284 9.65 -5.49 -4.57
CA ARG A 284 8.20 -5.43 -4.32
C ARG A 284 7.71 -6.77 -3.79
N GLY A 285 6.87 -6.71 -2.76
CA GLY A 285 6.38 -7.92 -2.12
C GLY A 285 5.24 -7.68 -1.14
N LEU A 286 4.88 -8.73 -0.42
CA LEU A 286 3.88 -8.70 0.64
C LEU A 286 4.57 -8.84 2.00
N VAL A 287 4.22 -7.96 2.93
CA VAL A 287 4.63 -8.06 4.32
C VAL A 287 3.42 -8.52 5.13
N ARG A 288 3.53 -9.73 5.68
CA ARG A 288 2.53 -10.29 6.59
C ARG A 288 2.96 -10.02 8.01
N ARG A 289 2.18 -9.20 8.73
CA ARG A 289 2.44 -8.84 10.13
C ARG A 289 1.51 -9.64 11.03
N ARG A 290 2.10 -10.60 11.76
CA ARG A 290 1.38 -11.40 12.78
C ARG A 290 1.59 -10.78 14.15
N ARG A 291 0.51 -10.57 14.90
CA ARG A 291 0.58 -10.07 16.28
C ARG A 291 -0.11 -11.04 17.22
N ASP A 292 0.48 -11.21 18.40
CA ASP A 292 -0.16 -11.86 19.53
C ASP A 292 -0.64 -10.76 20.48
N GLU A 293 -1.96 -10.58 20.61
CA GLU A 293 -2.56 -9.46 21.31
C GLU A 293 -3.60 -9.93 22.33
N THR A 294 -3.67 -9.26 23.48
CA THR A 294 -4.80 -9.36 24.38
C THR A 294 -5.88 -8.39 23.91
N VAL A 295 -7.05 -8.92 23.61
CA VAL A 295 -8.23 -8.20 23.16
C VAL A 295 -9.27 -8.19 24.29
N VAL A 296 -9.90 -7.04 24.51
CA VAL A 296 -11.00 -6.87 25.46
C VAL A 296 -12.12 -6.12 24.76
N ALA A 297 -13.31 -6.72 24.71
CA ALA A 297 -14.47 -6.15 24.02
C ALA A 297 -14.18 -5.71 22.58
N GLY A 298 -13.39 -6.52 21.85
CA GLY A 298 -12.96 -6.20 20.49
C GLY A 298 -11.79 -5.23 20.37
N VAL A 299 -11.31 -4.60 21.43
CA VAL A 299 -10.20 -3.64 21.36
C VAL A 299 -8.88 -4.30 21.79
N PRO A 300 -7.82 -4.26 20.96
CA PRO A 300 -6.50 -4.75 21.35
C PRO A 300 -5.89 -3.84 22.43
N VAL A 301 -5.80 -4.33 23.67
CA VAL A 301 -5.29 -3.57 24.82
C VAL A 301 -3.80 -3.76 25.04
N ARG A 302 -3.23 -4.88 24.57
CA ARG A 302 -1.80 -5.16 24.73
C ARG A 302 -1.31 -6.07 23.61
N THR A 303 -0.25 -5.64 22.92
CA THR A 303 0.47 -6.48 21.96
C THR A 303 1.67 -7.11 22.67
N HIS A 304 1.73 -8.45 22.71
CA HIS A 304 2.80 -9.20 23.37
C HIS A 304 3.97 -9.48 22.42
N SER A 305 3.67 -9.85 21.18
CA SER A 305 4.71 -10.09 20.18
C SER A 305 4.23 -9.66 18.80
N ILE A 306 5.19 -9.24 17.97
CA ILE A 306 4.96 -8.86 16.58
C ILE A 306 6.02 -9.57 15.75
N ARG A 307 5.59 -10.35 14.77
CA ARG A 307 6.47 -10.96 13.78
C ARG A 307 6.08 -10.48 12.39
N ARG A 308 7.08 -10.31 11.52
CA ARG A 308 6.90 -9.89 10.14
C ARG A 308 7.48 -10.98 9.26
N ASN A 309 6.73 -11.42 8.27
CA ASN A 309 7.18 -12.31 7.22
C ASN A 309 7.12 -11.57 5.89
N HIS A 310 8.18 -11.71 5.10
CA HIS A 310 8.39 -11.02 3.85
C HIS A 310 8.24 -12.01 2.69
N TYR A 311 7.42 -11.67 1.70
CA TYR A 311 7.13 -12.53 0.54
C TYR A 311 7.38 -11.74 -0.74
N CYS A 312 8.11 -12.31 -1.71
CA CYS A 312 8.20 -11.70 -3.03
C CYS A 312 6.81 -11.74 -3.72
N ALA A 313 6.62 -10.93 -4.76
CA ALA A 313 5.34 -10.83 -5.46
C ALA A 313 4.84 -12.20 -5.99
N ASP A 314 5.73 -13.07 -6.45
CA ASP A 314 5.38 -14.36 -7.04
C ASP A 314 4.96 -15.39 -5.98
N CYS A 315 5.72 -15.48 -4.88
CA CYS A 315 5.37 -16.35 -3.75
C CYS A 315 4.09 -15.87 -3.04
N ALA A 316 3.89 -14.56 -2.91
CA ALA A 316 2.65 -14.02 -2.33
C ALA A 316 1.43 -14.35 -3.22
N ARG A 317 1.57 -14.28 -4.54
CA ARG A 317 0.48 -14.61 -5.48
C ARG A 317 0.15 -16.11 -5.45
N SER A 318 1.15 -16.98 -5.42
CA SER A 318 0.91 -18.43 -5.36
C SER A 318 0.26 -18.88 -4.06
N GLU A 319 0.48 -18.24 -2.91
CA GLU A 319 -0.30 -18.55 -1.70
C GLU A 319 -1.78 -18.13 -1.79
N VAL A 320 -2.09 -17.06 -2.54
CA VAL A 320 -3.46 -16.54 -2.67
C VAL A 320 -4.26 -17.29 -3.75
N PHE A 321 -3.60 -17.72 -4.82
CA PHE A 321 -4.25 -18.32 -6.00
C PHE A 321 -3.81 -19.75 -6.32
N GLY A 322 -2.80 -20.30 -5.63
CA GLY A 322 -2.22 -21.62 -5.91
C GLY A 322 -2.71 -22.73 -4.99
N GLY A 323 -3.85 -22.54 -4.32
CA GLY A 323 -4.53 -23.57 -3.55
C GLY A 323 -5.36 -24.53 -4.39
N ASP A 324 -4.88 -24.95 -5.57
CA ASP A 324 -5.47 -26.03 -6.36
C ASP A 324 -4.72 -27.34 -6.08
N ASP A 325 -4.74 -27.77 -4.82
CA ASP A 325 -4.84 -29.20 -4.52
C ASP A 325 -6.32 -29.48 -4.20
N VAL A 326 -7.19 -29.18 -5.19
CA VAL A 326 -8.44 -29.93 -5.30
C VAL A 326 -8.01 -31.30 -5.78
N GLY A 327 -7.62 -32.14 -4.81
CA GLY A 327 -7.40 -33.55 -5.06
C GLY A 327 -8.60 -34.09 -5.83
N GLU A 328 -8.31 -34.90 -6.85
CA GLU A 328 -9.29 -35.66 -7.64
C GLU A 328 -10.43 -36.19 -6.77
N LEU A 329 -11.50 -35.41 -6.66
CA LEU A 329 -12.81 -35.89 -6.32
C LEU A 329 -13.53 -35.97 -7.66
N SER A 330 -13.35 -37.11 -8.32
CA SER A 330 -14.37 -37.61 -9.25
C SER A 330 -15.51 -38.14 -8.39
N PRO A 331 -16.74 -37.66 -8.60
CA PRO A 331 -17.85 -38.58 -8.45
C PRO A 331 -18.81 -38.44 -9.62
N ASP A 332 -18.71 -39.40 -10.53
CA ASP A 332 -19.82 -40.02 -11.26
C ASP A 332 -20.90 -40.60 -10.31
N GLU A 333 -21.26 -39.89 -9.24
CA GLU A 333 -22.18 -40.33 -8.18
C GLU A 333 -23.22 -39.24 -7.83
N LEU A 334 -23.64 -38.47 -8.83
CA LEU A 334 -24.86 -37.65 -8.75
C LEU A 334 -25.80 -38.05 -9.89
N VAL A 335 -26.30 -39.27 -9.80
CA VAL A 335 -27.57 -39.69 -10.42
C VAL A 335 -28.44 -40.24 -9.30
N ASP A 336 -29.35 -39.42 -8.78
CA ASP A 336 -30.68 -39.90 -8.40
C ASP A 336 -31.67 -38.74 -8.47
N ASP A 337 -32.75 -39.00 -9.20
CA ASP A 337 -33.84 -38.09 -9.53
C ASP A 337 -34.81 -37.95 -8.34
N GLY A 338 -35.25 -36.72 -8.05
CA GLY A 338 -36.31 -36.49 -7.06
C GLY A 338 -36.73 -35.02 -6.94
N GLU A 339 -37.82 -34.68 -7.61
CA GLU A 339 -38.49 -33.37 -7.68
C GLU A 339 -38.87 -32.71 -6.34
N PRO A 340 -39.18 -31.39 -6.35
CA PRO A 340 -39.29 -30.54 -5.16
C PRO A 340 -40.72 -30.40 -4.65
N ASP A 341 -40.91 -30.25 -3.33
CA ASP A 341 -42.09 -29.60 -2.77
C ASP A 341 -41.89 -29.16 -1.31
N GLY A 342 -42.34 -27.92 -1.01
CA GLY A 342 -43.09 -27.63 0.22
C GLY A 342 -42.36 -27.10 1.45
N ASP A 343 -42.35 -25.76 1.56
CA ASP A 343 -42.75 -24.95 2.73
C ASP A 343 -42.22 -25.19 4.17
N SER A 344 -41.94 -24.03 4.78
CA SER A 344 -42.11 -23.65 6.20
C SER A 344 -40.98 -23.83 7.22
N ALA A 345 -40.47 -22.66 7.61
CA ALA A 345 -40.40 -22.13 8.98
C ALA A 345 -39.56 -22.84 10.07
N GLY A 346 -38.55 -22.10 10.55
CA GLY A 346 -38.36 -21.79 11.97
C GLY A 346 -37.68 -22.84 12.85
N GLY A 347 -36.60 -22.44 13.51
CA GLY A 347 -36.06 -23.19 14.65
C GLY A 347 -34.61 -22.86 14.97
N ASP A 348 -34.41 -21.90 15.88
CA ASP A 348 -33.19 -21.76 16.67
C ASP A 348 -32.91 -23.07 17.44
N VAL A 349 -31.70 -23.61 17.34
CA VAL A 349 -31.12 -24.49 18.37
C VAL A 349 -29.62 -24.25 18.48
N SER A 350 -29.23 -23.96 19.72
CA SER A 350 -27.88 -23.82 20.27
C SER A 350 -27.03 -25.07 20.10
N ASP A 351 -25.72 -24.90 19.90
CA ASP A 351 -24.74 -25.97 20.12
C ASP A 351 -23.71 -25.52 21.16
N ASP A 352 -23.87 -26.07 22.36
CA ASP A 352 -22.89 -26.12 23.43
C ASP A 352 -22.21 -27.51 23.37
N GLY A 353 -20.88 -27.56 23.28
CA GLY A 353 -20.13 -28.76 23.66
C GLY A 353 -18.68 -28.78 23.13
N LEU A 354 -17.66 -28.55 23.95
CA LEU A 354 -16.98 -29.46 24.90
C LEU A 354 -15.88 -30.35 24.26
N PHE A 355 -14.76 -30.44 24.99
CA PHE A 355 -13.60 -31.35 24.90
C PHE A 355 -12.46 -30.96 23.92
N ASP A 356 -11.17 -31.11 24.23
CA ASP A 356 -10.50 -31.82 25.34
C ASP A 356 -9.14 -31.17 25.66
N GLY A 357 -8.73 -31.27 26.92
CA GLY A 357 -7.40 -30.92 27.39
C GLY A 357 -6.48 -32.15 27.38
N GLY A 358 -5.24 -31.96 26.98
CA GLY A 358 -4.20 -32.98 27.09
C GLY A 358 -2.84 -32.30 27.30
N ALA A 359 -2.52 -32.05 28.56
CA ALA A 359 -1.19 -31.66 29.01
C ALA A 359 -0.31 -32.90 29.19
N THR A 360 0.92 -32.84 28.72
CA THR A 360 2.06 -33.54 29.34
C THR A 360 3.26 -32.60 29.29
N ASP A 361 3.58 -32.07 30.46
CA ASP A 361 4.89 -31.53 30.81
C ASP A 361 5.95 -32.64 30.73
N ASP A 362 7.14 -32.31 30.27
CA ASP A 362 8.39 -32.84 30.79
C ASP A 362 9.47 -31.75 30.70
N ASP A 363 10.14 -31.60 31.84
CA ASP A 363 11.04 -30.54 32.29
C ASP A 363 12.51 -30.84 31.93
N GLU A 364 13.35 -29.86 32.26
CA GLU A 364 14.82 -29.90 32.39
C GLU A 364 15.65 -29.53 31.14
N THR A 365 16.65 -28.64 31.18
CA THR A 365 17.29 -27.81 32.22
C THR A 365 18.22 -26.79 31.53
N LEU A 366 18.36 -25.61 32.15
CA LEU A 366 19.56 -24.76 32.35
C LEU A 366 20.44 -24.34 31.16
N ASP A 367 20.59 -23.02 30.97
CA ASP A 367 21.87 -22.35 31.25
C ASP A 367 21.65 -20.83 31.43
N ASP A 368 22.21 -20.34 32.53
CA ASP A 368 22.37 -18.95 32.95
C ASP A 368 23.29 -18.19 31.97
N ASP A 369 22.98 -16.91 31.70
CA ASP A 369 24.01 -15.87 31.76
C ASP A 369 23.38 -14.48 31.85
N ALA A 370 23.78 -13.77 32.90
CA ALA A 370 23.34 -12.45 33.28
C ALA A 370 24.44 -11.41 32.96
N ALA A 371 23.97 -10.19 32.69
CA ALA A 371 24.65 -8.91 32.82
C ALA A 371 25.76 -8.57 31.81
N GLU A 372 25.61 -7.44 31.10
CA GLU A 372 26.20 -6.16 31.51
C GLU A 372 25.78 -5.03 30.54
N GLU A 373 25.18 -3.98 31.08
CA GLU A 373 25.18 -2.64 30.46
C GLU A 373 26.55 -1.98 30.69
N PRO A 374 26.93 -1.01 29.83
CA PRO A 374 27.48 0.21 30.42
C PRO A 374 26.91 1.50 29.83
N THR A 375 26.48 2.34 30.75
CA THR A 375 26.25 3.78 30.62
C THR A 375 27.55 4.57 30.44
N GLY A 376 27.49 5.70 29.70
CA GLY A 376 28.13 6.96 30.16
C GLY A 376 29.39 7.49 29.46
N ALA A 377 29.18 8.50 28.61
CA ALA A 377 29.85 9.83 28.54
C ALA A 377 31.39 10.00 28.60
N SER A 378 31.94 10.75 27.62
CA SER A 378 32.92 11.88 27.77
C SER A 378 33.56 12.24 26.42
N VAL A 379 33.11 13.31 25.73
CA VAL A 379 33.84 14.58 25.53
C VAL A 379 35.38 14.48 25.58
N ARG A 380 36.04 14.76 24.44
CA ARG A 380 37.32 15.48 24.36
C ARG A 380 37.43 16.26 23.05
N GLU A 381 37.72 17.54 23.21
CA GLU A 381 38.12 18.51 22.18
C GLU A 381 39.44 18.10 21.52
N ALA A 382 39.59 18.41 20.23
CA ALA A 382 40.88 18.58 19.58
C ALA A 382 40.77 19.72 18.56
N SER A 383 41.13 20.90 19.03
CA SER A 383 41.67 21.98 18.21
C SER A 383 43.02 21.55 17.66
N ASP A 384 43.22 21.63 16.34
CA ASP A 384 44.52 21.98 15.80
C ASP A 384 44.37 22.83 14.54
N SER A 385 45.25 23.81 14.44
CA SER A 385 45.26 24.92 13.49
C SER A 385 46.46 24.80 12.54
N THR A 386 46.48 25.66 11.51
CA THR A 386 47.61 25.97 10.59
C THR A 386 47.96 24.84 9.61
N ASP A 387 48.11 25.06 8.31
CA ASP A 387 48.37 26.26 7.49
C ASP A 387 47.48 26.30 6.23
#